data_AF-A0A5C6ZAE8-F1
#
_entry.id   AF-A0A5C6ZAE8-F1
#
_cell.length_a   1.000
_cell.length_b   1.000
_cell.length_c   1.000
_cell.angle_alpha   90.00
_cell.angle_beta   90.00
_cell.angle_gamma   90.00
#
_symmetry.space_group_name_H-M   'P 1'
#
loop_
_entity.id
_entity.type
_entity.pdbx_description
1 polymer ?
#
loop_
_entity_poly.entity_id
_entity_poly.type
_entity_poly.pdbx_seq_one_letter_code
_entity_poly.pdbx_strand_id
1 'polypeptide(L)'
;MRKIEHLNKILNIFILFVQIGITLITMIAIYMIFAISDFRGGFDGIIGIAVFQPIMAIVFSLITVFACGLMGLPIRINKKLNEWWRTKFYVSIILTFIGLLFCIMSFLPNLVQQVEYEIDGIMEIVTIPNIFFAISGWFLIAFGILHSFPPYKLQQKITYWLNRKFRSKNNNIVSDRIKT
;
A
#
# COMPACT_ATOMS: atom_id res chain seq x y z
N MET A 1 10.90 28.84 15.84
CA MET A 1 11.24 27.41 15.66
C MET A 1 10.11 26.45 16.00
N ARG A 2 9.45 26.55 17.17
CA ARG A 2 8.44 25.59 17.66
C ARG A 2 7.26 25.30 16.70
N LYS A 3 6.73 26.30 15.96
CA LYS A 3 5.65 26.11 14.96
C LYS A 3 6.04 25.22 13.76
N ILE A 4 7.30 25.29 13.31
CA ILE A 4 7.78 24.53 12.13
C ILE A 4 7.90 23.05 12.49
N GLU A 5 8.34 22.75 13.71
CA GLU A 5 8.44 21.37 14.20
C GLU A 5 7.07 20.70 14.31
N HIS A 6 6.06 21.40 14.83
CA HIS A 6 4.69 20.90 14.86
C HIS A 6 4.13 20.63 13.46
N LEU A 7 4.36 21.54 12.51
CA LEU A 7 3.89 21.37 11.13
C LEU A 7 4.51 20.13 10.46
N ASN A 8 5.81 19.89 10.68
CA ASN A 8 6.50 18.71 10.16
C ASN A 8 5.96 17.41 10.77
N LYS A 9 5.66 17.39 12.08
CA LYS A 9 5.04 16.22 12.73
C LYS A 9 3.68 15.90 12.13
N ILE A 10 2.81 16.91 11.97
CA ILE A 10 1.48 16.75 11.36
C ILE A 10 1.60 16.23 9.93
N LEU A 11 2.51 16.80 9.13
CA LEU A 11 2.73 16.36 7.75
C LEU A 11 3.18 14.91 7.67
N ASN A 12 4.10 14.47 8.56
CA ASN A 12 4.56 13.08 8.58
C ASN A 12 3.45 12.09 8.95
N ILE A 13 2.60 12.44 9.92
CA ILE A 13 1.44 11.63 10.30
C ILE A 13 0.46 11.54 9.13
N PHE A 14 0.17 12.67 8.48
CA PHE A 14 -0.70 12.70 7.30
C PHE A 14 -0.16 11.82 6.16
N ILE A 15 1.14 11.93 5.85
CA ILE A 15 1.80 11.09 4.85
C ILE A 15 1.67 9.61 5.21
N LEU A 16 1.82 9.24 6.48
CA LEU A 16 1.65 7.86 6.93
C LEU A 16 0.23 7.34 6.68
N PHE A 17 -0.80 8.13 6.99
CA PHE A 17 -2.19 7.76 6.69
C PHE A 17 -2.43 7.58 5.19
N VAL A 18 -1.88 8.47 4.37
CA VAL A 18 -1.95 8.36 2.91
C VAL A 18 -1.23 7.09 2.42
N GLN A 19 -0.04 6.78 2.94
CA GLN A 19 0.68 5.54 2.61
C GLN A 19 -0.15 4.31 2.94
N ILE A 20 -0.68 4.22 4.17
CA ILE A 20 -1.54 3.11 4.61
C ILE A 20 -2.77 2.99 3.70
N GLY A 21 -3.44 4.10 3.41
CA GLY A 21 -4.63 4.13 2.55
C GLY A 21 -4.33 3.64 1.13
N ILE A 22 -3.25 4.13 0.51
CA ILE A 22 -2.83 3.70 -0.82
C ILE A 22 -2.48 2.20 -0.80
N THR A 23 -1.71 1.74 0.20
CA THR A 23 -1.37 0.31 0.31
C THR A 23 -2.63 -0.54 0.42
N LEU A 24 -3.57 -0.20 1.31
CA LEU A 24 -4.81 -0.96 1.46
C LEU A 24 -5.62 -1.03 0.16
N ILE A 25 -5.79 0.10 -0.53
CA ILE A 25 -6.51 0.15 -1.81
C ILE A 25 -5.82 -0.75 -2.85
N THR A 26 -4.49 -0.66 -2.95
CA THR A 26 -3.73 -1.50 -3.90
C THR A 26 -3.84 -2.98 -3.55
N MET A 27 -3.72 -3.36 -2.29
CA MET A 27 -3.83 -4.76 -1.87
C MET A 27 -5.23 -5.31 -2.15
N ILE A 28 -6.29 -4.56 -1.80
CA ILE A 28 -7.67 -4.96 -2.11
C ILE A 28 -7.86 -5.13 -3.62
N ALA A 29 -7.37 -4.19 -4.43
CA ALA A 29 -7.47 -4.28 -5.88
C ALA A 29 -6.76 -5.53 -6.45
N ILE A 30 -5.54 -5.81 -5.99
CA ILE A 30 -4.80 -7.01 -6.41
C ILE A 30 -5.55 -8.27 -6.00
N TYR A 31 -6.06 -8.33 -4.77
CA TYR A 31 -6.83 -9.48 -4.29
C TYR A 31 -8.04 -9.73 -5.17
N MET A 32 -8.79 -8.68 -5.49
CA MET A 32 -9.97 -8.80 -6.35
C MET A 32 -9.60 -9.27 -7.76
N ILE A 33 -8.43 -8.89 -8.29
CA ILE A 33 -7.94 -9.44 -9.58
C ILE A 33 -7.71 -10.95 -9.48
N PHE A 34 -7.08 -11.43 -8.40
CA PHE A 34 -6.91 -12.88 -8.17
C PHE A 34 -8.27 -13.57 -8.02
N ALA A 35 -9.19 -13.01 -7.23
CA ALA A 35 -10.51 -13.58 -6.99
C ALA A 35 -11.37 -13.65 -8.27
N ILE A 36 -11.30 -12.64 -9.14
CA ILE A 36 -11.99 -12.64 -10.44
C ILE A 36 -11.35 -13.65 -11.39
N SER A 37 -10.03 -13.82 -11.34
CA SER A 37 -9.32 -14.77 -12.20
C SER A 37 -9.66 -16.22 -11.86
N ASP A 38 -10.03 -16.50 -10.61
CA ASP A 38 -10.45 -17.82 -10.13
C ASP A 38 -11.98 -18.03 -10.19
N PHE A 39 -12.72 -17.09 -10.80
CA PHE A 39 -14.17 -17.17 -10.87
C PHE A 39 -14.65 -18.29 -11.81
N ARG A 40 -15.44 -19.23 -11.27
CA ARG A 40 -15.98 -20.37 -12.02
C ARG A 40 -17.44 -20.22 -12.49
N GLY A 41 -18.08 -19.07 -12.27
CA GLY A 41 -19.50 -18.88 -12.60
C GLY A 41 -20.46 -19.38 -11.53
N GLY A 42 -21.76 -19.42 -11.86
CA GLY A 42 -22.82 -19.84 -10.94
C GLY A 42 -23.33 -18.75 -9.99
N PHE A 43 -24.55 -18.93 -9.48
CA PHE A 43 -25.18 -17.98 -8.55
C PHE A 43 -24.40 -17.86 -7.23
N ASP A 44 -23.93 -18.99 -6.71
CA ASP A 44 -23.09 -19.04 -5.51
C ASP A 44 -21.73 -18.35 -5.71
N GLY A 45 -21.13 -18.51 -6.90
CA GLY A 45 -19.91 -17.80 -7.26
C GLY A 45 -20.11 -16.28 -7.34
N ILE A 46 -21.25 -15.82 -7.86
CA ILE A 46 -21.57 -14.38 -7.93
C ILE A 46 -21.72 -13.80 -6.53
N ILE A 47 -22.43 -14.48 -5.63
CA ILE A 47 -22.56 -14.07 -4.23
C ILE A 47 -21.17 -14.06 -3.56
N GLY A 48 -20.37 -15.09 -3.83
CA GLY A 48 -18.99 -15.19 -3.37
C GLY A 48 -18.17 -13.95 -3.76
N ILE A 49 -18.16 -13.58 -5.04
CA ILE A 49 -17.41 -12.41 -5.54
C ILE A 49 -17.99 -11.08 -5.05
N ALA A 50 -19.31 -10.95 -4.96
CA ALA A 50 -19.95 -9.68 -4.62
C ALA A 50 -19.84 -9.35 -3.12
N VAL A 51 -19.85 -10.38 -2.25
CA VAL A 51 -19.96 -10.18 -0.80
C VAL A 51 -18.76 -10.76 -0.06
N PHE A 52 -18.41 -12.02 -0.30
CA PHE A 52 -17.40 -12.70 0.50
C PHE A 52 -15.97 -12.28 0.13
N GLN A 53 -15.65 -12.22 -1.16
CA GLN A 53 -14.32 -11.87 -1.64
C GLN A 53 -13.88 -10.46 -1.20
N PRO A 54 -14.71 -9.39 -1.24
CA PRO A 54 -14.32 -8.07 -0.75
C PRO A 54 -14.05 -8.04 0.76
N ILE A 55 -14.82 -8.78 1.56
CA ILE A 55 -14.59 -8.88 3.00
C ILE A 55 -13.25 -9.55 3.27
N MET A 56 -12.96 -10.67 2.59
CA MET A 56 -11.67 -11.34 2.70
C MET A 56 -10.52 -10.47 2.21
N ALA A 57 -10.71 -9.73 1.11
CA ALA A 57 -9.74 -8.77 0.59
C ALA A 57 -9.35 -7.74 1.65
N ILE A 58 -10.33 -7.17 2.36
CA ILE A 58 -10.11 -6.21 3.44
C ILE A 58 -9.34 -6.85 4.60
N VAL A 59 -9.78 -8.02 5.07
CA VAL A 59 -9.15 -8.72 6.19
C VAL A 59 -7.68 -9.04 5.89
N PHE A 60 -7.40 -9.68 4.74
CA PHE A 60 -6.03 -10.01 4.37
C PHE A 60 -5.16 -8.77 4.13
N SER A 61 -5.72 -7.72 3.54
CA SER A 61 -5.01 -6.46 3.34
C SER A 61 -4.64 -5.80 4.68
N LEU A 62 -5.56 -5.77 5.65
CA LEU A 62 -5.29 -5.23 6.98
C LEU A 62 -4.20 -6.01 7.72
N ILE A 63 -4.29 -7.35 7.71
CA ILE A 63 -3.27 -8.21 8.33
C ILE A 63 -1.90 -7.97 7.67
N THR A 64 -1.86 -7.90 6.35
CA THR A 64 -0.61 -7.68 5.60
C THR A 64 -0.01 -6.31 5.90
N VAL A 65 -0.82 -5.25 5.84
CA VAL A 65 -0.36 -3.88 6.15
C VAL A 65 0.17 -3.79 7.58
N PHE A 66 -0.51 -4.44 8.53
CA PHE A 66 -0.05 -4.51 9.91
C PHE A 66 1.29 -5.24 10.03
N ALA A 67 1.42 -6.43 9.43
CA ALA A 67 2.65 -7.21 9.43
C ALA A 67 3.81 -6.45 8.78
N CYS A 68 3.60 -5.87 7.60
CA CYS A 68 4.60 -5.04 6.91
C CYS A 68 4.97 -3.80 7.74
N GLY A 69 4.01 -3.19 8.42
CA GLY A 69 4.24 -2.07 9.33
C GLY A 69 5.17 -2.43 10.49
N LEU A 70 4.96 -3.60 11.10
CA LEU A 70 5.85 -4.13 12.14
C LEU A 70 7.25 -4.43 11.59
N MET A 71 7.34 -5.09 10.44
CA MET A 71 8.62 -5.42 9.80
C MET A 71 9.41 -4.18 9.37
N GLY A 72 8.73 -3.10 9.00
CA GLY A 72 9.37 -1.83 8.63
C GLY A 72 9.58 -0.86 9.80
N LEU A 73 9.14 -1.21 11.01
CA LEU A 73 9.36 -0.41 12.20
C LEU A 73 10.86 -0.13 12.47
N PRO A 74 11.80 -1.10 12.30
CA PRO A 74 13.23 -0.83 12.42
C PRO A 74 13.73 0.24 11.46
N ILE A 75 13.16 0.32 10.24
CA ILE A 75 13.49 1.35 9.24
C ILE A 75 13.04 2.73 9.74
N ARG A 76 11.90 2.81 10.44
CA ARG A 76 11.36 4.08 10.96
C ARG A 76 12.10 4.56 12.20
N ILE A 77 12.49 3.65 13.09
CA ILE A 77 13.15 3.96 14.37
C ILE A 77 14.64 4.30 14.18
N ASN A 78 15.37 3.52 13.38
CA ASN A 78 16.81 3.72 13.21
C ASN A 78 17.08 4.89 12.24
N LYS A 79 17.62 6.00 12.76
CA LYS A 79 17.90 7.21 11.97
C LYS A 79 18.76 6.94 10.73
N LYS A 80 19.81 6.12 10.84
CA LYS A 80 20.73 5.81 9.74
C LYS A 80 20.00 5.03 8.63
N LEU A 81 19.16 4.06 9.02
CA LEU A 81 18.40 3.26 8.07
C LEU A 81 17.29 4.09 7.40
N ASN A 82 16.62 4.95 8.17
CA ASN A 82 15.62 5.88 7.66
C ASN A 82 16.23 6.85 6.63
N GLU A 83 17.37 7.48 6.96
CA GLU A 83 18.08 8.38 6.06
C GLU A 83 18.53 7.69 4.77
N TRP A 84 19.06 6.47 4.88
CA TRP A 84 19.42 5.66 3.72
C TRP A 84 18.21 5.37 2.84
N TRP A 85 17.12 4.89 3.44
CA TRP A 85 15.90 4.52 2.72
C TRP A 85 15.26 5.72 2.02
N ARG A 86 15.24 6.88 2.70
CA ARG A 86 14.70 8.14 2.13
C ARG A 86 15.57 8.73 1.03
N THR A 87 16.88 8.50 1.07
CA THR A 87 17.80 8.88 -0.01
C THR A 87 17.63 7.95 -1.20
N LYS A 88 17.36 6.67 -0.94
CA LYS A 88 17.20 5.60 -1.92
C LYS A 88 15.72 5.25 -2.12
N PHE A 89 14.86 6.27 -2.27
CA PHE A 89 13.40 6.08 -2.42
C PHE A 89 13.02 5.15 -3.59
N TYR A 90 13.88 5.06 -4.61
CA TYR A 90 13.71 4.15 -5.74
C TYR A 90 13.70 2.67 -5.32
N VAL A 91 14.30 2.30 -4.18
CA VAL A 91 14.28 0.91 -3.68
C VAL A 91 12.85 0.45 -3.42
N SER A 92 12.01 1.30 -2.85
CA SER A 92 10.59 1.01 -2.60
C SER A 92 9.79 0.83 -3.90
N ILE A 93 10.12 1.63 -4.91
CA ILE A 93 9.54 1.51 -6.25
C ILE A 93 9.97 0.18 -6.90
N ILE A 94 11.26 -0.14 -6.87
CA ILE A 94 11.80 -1.40 -7.40
C ILE A 94 11.16 -2.60 -6.70
N LEU A 95 11.04 -2.59 -5.37
CA LEU A 95 10.38 -3.67 -4.62
C LEU A 95 8.93 -3.86 -5.07
N THR A 96 8.21 -2.76 -5.30
CA THR A 96 6.83 -2.80 -5.80
C THR A 96 6.77 -3.43 -7.20
N PHE A 97 7.68 -3.04 -8.11
CA PHE A 97 7.77 -3.63 -9.44
C PHE A 97 8.13 -5.12 -9.42
N ILE A 98 9.11 -5.51 -8.60
CA ILE A 98 9.49 -6.93 -8.43
C ILE A 98 8.29 -7.72 -7.90
N GLY A 99 7.58 -7.19 -6.90
CA GLY A 99 6.40 -7.85 -6.37
C GLY A 99 5.27 -7.99 -7.41
N LEU A 100 5.07 -6.99 -8.26
CA LEU A 100 4.13 -7.07 -9.38
C LEU A 100 4.54 -8.13 -10.39
N LEU A 101 5.83 -8.21 -10.74
CA LEU A 101 6.35 -9.27 -11.60
C LEU A 101 6.12 -10.66 -11.01
N PHE A 102 6.28 -10.84 -9.70
CA PHE A 102 5.97 -12.10 -9.03
C PHE A 102 4.48 -12.45 -9.10
N CYS A 103 3.59 -11.47 -8.91
CA CYS A 103 2.15 -11.70 -9.08
C CYS A 103 1.84 -12.14 -10.53
N ILE A 104 2.43 -11.50 -11.54
CA ILE A 104 2.25 -11.90 -12.95
C ILE A 104 2.81 -13.31 -13.20
N MET A 105 4.01 -13.59 -12.68
CA MET A 105 4.65 -14.90 -12.82
C MET A 105 3.83 -16.03 -12.19
N SER A 106 3.03 -15.75 -11.16
CA SER A 106 2.17 -16.77 -10.56
C SER A 106 1.12 -17.34 -11.53
N PHE A 107 0.78 -16.62 -12.60
CA PHE A 107 -0.16 -17.07 -13.64
C PHE A 107 0.51 -17.76 -14.84
N LEU A 108 1.85 -17.89 -14.86
CA LEU A 108 2.52 -18.49 -16.01
C LEU A 108 2.21 -20.00 -16.10
N PRO A 109 1.89 -20.55 -17.29
CA PRO A 109 1.51 -21.96 -17.46
C PRO A 109 2.54 -22.98 -16.96
N ASN A 110 3.83 -22.60 -16.93
CA ASN A 110 4.91 -23.47 -16.44
C ASN A 110 5.12 -23.39 -14.92
N LEU A 111 4.44 -22.46 -14.24
CA LEU A 111 4.63 -22.19 -12.81
C LEU A 111 3.35 -22.40 -11.99
N VAL A 112 2.18 -22.47 -12.63
CA VAL A 112 0.91 -22.82 -11.98
C VAL A 112 0.97 -24.18 -11.29
N GLN A 113 0.19 -24.33 -10.23
CA GLN A 113 0.12 -25.55 -9.43
C GLN A 113 -1.18 -26.30 -9.75
N GLN A 114 -1.10 -27.62 -9.88
CA GLN A 114 -2.28 -28.47 -10.01
C GLN A 114 -2.69 -28.96 -8.62
N VAL A 115 -3.95 -28.75 -8.28
CA VAL A 115 -4.53 -29.18 -7.00
C VAL A 115 -5.80 -29.96 -7.31
N GLU A 116 -5.94 -31.12 -6.68
CA GLU A 116 -7.14 -31.95 -6.76
C GLU A 116 -8.20 -31.40 -5.80
N TYR A 117 -9.39 -31.12 -6.34
CA TYR A 117 -10.56 -30.72 -5.56
C TYR A 117 -11.69 -31.71 -5.80
N GLU A 118 -12.37 -32.09 -4.72
CA GLU A 118 -13.66 -32.76 -4.83
C GLU A 118 -14.73 -31.70 -5.00
N ILE A 119 -15.33 -31.62 -6.19
CA ILE A 119 -16.44 -30.73 -6.51
C ILE A 119 -17.63 -31.61 -6.82
N ASP A 120 -18.70 -31.51 -6.03
CA ASP A 120 -19.92 -32.30 -6.18
C ASP A 120 -19.70 -33.83 -6.20
N GLY A 121 -18.71 -34.32 -5.45
CA GLY A 121 -18.35 -35.74 -5.37
C GLY A 121 -17.49 -36.25 -6.53
N ILE A 122 -17.05 -35.37 -7.42
CA ILE A 122 -16.15 -35.67 -8.54
C ILE A 122 -14.80 -35.02 -8.27
N MET A 123 -13.73 -35.80 -8.41
CA MET A 123 -12.36 -35.30 -8.33
C MET A 123 -12.02 -34.52 -9.60
N GLU A 124 -11.87 -33.20 -9.49
CA GLU A 124 -11.38 -32.33 -10.55
C GLU A 124 -9.95 -31.87 -10.27
N ILE A 125 -9.10 -31.89 -11.31
CA ILE A 125 -7.77 -31.29 -11.27
C ILE A 125 -7.91 -29.82 -11.65
N VAL A 126 -7.61 -28.94 -10.71
CA VAL A 126 -7.69 -27.49 -10.89
C VAL A 126 -6.30 -26.90 -10.95
N THR A 127 -6.10 -26.00 -11.92
CA THR A 127 -4.86 -25.22 -12.04
C THR A 127 -5.02 -23.91 -11.29
N ILE A 128 -4.25 -23.73 -10.21
CA ILE A 128 -4.22 -22.49 -9.43
C ILE A 128 -2.90 -21.71 -9.65
N PRO A 129 -2.90 -20.38 -9.45
CA PRO A 129 -1.68 -19.59 -9.51
C PRO A 129 -0.64 -20.11 -8.51
N ASN A 130 0.64 -19.97 -8.85
CA ASN A 130 1.72 -20.38 -7.96
C ASN A 130 1.67 -19.60 -6.64
N ILE A 131 1.32 -20.30 -5.55
CA ILE A 131 1.12 -19.70 -4.23
C ILE A 131 2.38 -18.98 -3.74
N PHE A 132 3.57 -19.56 -3.99
CA PHE A 132 4.83 -18.96 -3.55
C PHE A 132 5.08 -17.60 -4.21
N PHE A 133 4.91 -17.50 -5.53
CA PHE A 133 5.05 -16.24 -6.26
C PHE A 133 3.94 -15.25 -5.90
N ALA A 134 2.70 -15.71 -5.75
CA ALA A 134 1.57 -14.85 -5.38
C ALA A 134 1.79 -14.22 -3.99
N ILE A 135 2.10 -15.02 -2.97
CA ILE A 135 2.33 -14.53 -1.60
C ILE A 135 3.57 -13.63 -1.54
N SER A 136 4.68 -14.04 -2.17
CA SER A 136 5.91 -13.24 -2.19
C SER A 136 5.69 -11.90 -2.89
N GLY A 137 4.98 -11.91 -4.02
CA GLY A 137 4.62 -10.70 -4.74
C GLY A 137 3.71 -9.77 -3.94
N TRP A 138 2.69 -10.33 -3.31
CA TRP A 138 1.76 -9.63 -2.43
C TRP A 138 2.49 -8.88 -1.30
N PHE A 139 3.39 -9.57 -0.59
CA PHE A 139 4.17 -8.94 0.49
C PHE A 139 5.14 -7.88 -0.02
N LEU A 140 5.83 -8.11 -1.14
CA LEU A 140 6.77 -7.14 -1.71
C LEU A 140 6.09 -5.84 -2.15
N ILE A 141 4.91 -5.95 -2.77
CA ILE A 141 4.08 -4.79 -3.14
C ILE A 141 3.64 -4.04 -1.89
N ALA A 142 3.04 -4.73 -0.91
CA ALA A 142 2.57 -4.12 0.33
C ALA A 142 3.70 -3.38 1.05
N PHE A 143 4.85 -4.04 1.19
CA PHE A 143 6.01 -3.48 1.85
C PHE A 143 6.61 -2.29 1.08
N GLY A 144 6.75 -2.40 -0.24
CA GLY A 144 7.27 -1.35 -1.12
C GLY A 144 6.42 -0.09 -1.10
N ILE A 145 5.11 -0.21 -1.22
CA ILE A 145 4.19 0.94 -1.18
C ILE A 145 4.17 1.56 0.22
N LEU A 146 4.00 0.75 1.27
CA LEU A 146 3.91 1.25 2.65
C LEU A 146 5.19 1.99 3.11
N HIS A 147 6.34 1.59 2.58
CA HIS A 147 7.64 2.18 2.88
C HIS A 147 8.16 3.10 1.77
N SER A 148 7.29 3.58 0.87
CA SER A 148 7.65 4.63 -0.08
C SER A 148 7.67 6.00 0.60
N PHE A 149 8.78 6.31 1.27
CA PHE A 149 8.96 7.59 1.96
C PHE A 149 9.20 8.73 0.96
N PRO A 150 8.52 9.88 1.12
CA PRO A 150 8.81 11.03 0.29
C PRO A 150 10.22 11.59 0.56
N PRO A 151 10.96 11.99 -0.49
CA PRO A 151 12.30 12.55 -0.36
C PRO A 151 12.33 13.76 0.58
N TYR A 152 13.39 13.90 1.37
CA TYR A 152 13.57 15.03 2.30
C TYR A 152 13.39 16.39 1.62
N LYS A 153 13.95 16.56 0.41
CA LYS A 153 13.84 17.79 -0.38
C LYS A 153 12.39 18.14 -0.72
N LEU A 154 11.56 17.12 -0.99
CA LEU A 154 10.14 17.32 -1.31
C LEU A 154 9.36 17.75 -0.07
N GLN A 155 9.57 17.08 1.06
CA GLN A 155 8.95 17.48 2.33
C GLN A 155 9.33 18.92 2.71
N GLN A 156 10.59 19.31 2.58
CA GLN A 156 11.03 20.69 2.87
C GLN A 156 10.35 21.72 1.97
N LYS A 157 10.23 21.44 0.67
CA LYS A 157 9.49 22.32 -0.27
C LYS A 157 8.02 22.48 0.13
N ILE A 158 7.35 21.39 0.52
CA ILE A 158 5.96 21.40 0.96
C ILE A 158 5.80 22.22 2.25
N THR A 159 6.64 21.97 3.26
CA THR A 159 6.61 22.73 4.51
C THR A 159 6.86 24.22 4.29
N TYR A 160 7.84 24.58 3.43
CA TYR A 160 8.11 25.97 3.09
C TYR A 160 6.91 26.64 2.40
N TRP A 161 6.31 25.97 1.42
CA TRP A 161 5.13 26.47 0.71
C TRP A 161 3.93 26.68 1.64
N LEU A 162 3.63 25.70 2.51
CA LEU A 162 2.57 25.80 3.50
C LEU A 162 2.80 26.99 4.45
N ASN A 163 4.02 27.14 4.96
CA ASN A 163 4.36 28.23 5.87
C ASN A 163 4.20 29.61 5.20
N ARG A 164 4.61 29.75 3.93
CA ARG A 164 4.38 30.99 3.16
C ARG A 164 2.90 31.32 3.04
N LYS A 165 2.05 30.33 2.74
CA LYS A 165 0.60 30.52 2.59
C LYS A 165 -0.08 30.93 3.89
N PHE A 166 0.28 30.29 5.01
CA PHE A 166 -0.25 30.66 6.33
C PHE A 166 0.20 32.06 6.78
N ARG A 167 1.43 32.46 6.48
CA ARG A 167 1.94 33.81 6.80
C ARG A 167 1.24 34.90 6.00
N SER A 168 0.98 34.67 4.72
CA SER A 168 0.22 35.60 3.87
C SER A 168 -1.23 35.77 4.36
N LYS A 169 -1.92 34.68 4.73
CA LYS A 169 -3.28 34.76 5.27
C LYS A 169 -3.35 35.57 6.57
N ASN A 170 -2.35 35.43 7.44
CA ASN A 170 -2.32 36.16 8.72
C ASN A 170 -2.08 37.66 8.54
N ASN A 171 -1.24 38.06 7.58
CA ASN A 171 -1.01 39.47 7.29
C ASN A 171 -2.25 40.18 6.71
N ASN A 172 -3.04 39.47 5.89
CA ASN A 172 -4.29 40.02 5.36
C ASN A 172 -5.33 40.26 6.47
N ILE A 173 -5.47 39.33 7.42
CA ILE A 173 -6.40 39.47 8.56
C ILE A 173 -6.01 40.63 9.49
N VAL A 174 -4.72 40.92 9.64
CA VAL A 174 -4.24 42.06 10.45
C VAL A 174 -4.50 43.39 9.71
N SER A 175 -4.25 43.44 8.39
CA SER A 175 -4.58 44.60 7.56
C SER A 175 -6.06 44.97 7.65
N ASP A 176 -6.96 43.98 7.59
CA ASP A 176 -8.41 44.25 7.63
C ASP A 176 -8.89 44.75 9.00
N ARG A 177 -8.25 44.32 10.09
CA ARG A 177 -8.56 44.81 11.46
C ARG A 177 -8.03 46.21 11.78
N ILE A 178 -7.04 46.70 11.04
CA ILE A 178 -6.51 48.06 11.22
C ILE A 178 -7.36 49.09 10.46
N LYS A 179 -8.17 48.65 9.49
CA LYS A 179 -9.03 49.50 8.66
C LYS A 179 -10.47 49.67 9.19
N THR A 180 -10.78 49.07 10.34
CA THR A 180 -12.06 49.20 11.07
C THR A 180 -11.80 49.90 12.39
#